data_AF-A0AA39CQI8-F1
#
_entry.id   AF-A0AA39CQI8-F1
#
_cell.length_a   1.000
_cell.length_b   1.000
_cell.length_c   1.000
_cell.angle_alpha   90.00
_cell.angle_beta   90.00
_cell.angle_gamma   90.00
#
_symmetry.space_group_name_H-M   'P 1'
#
loop_
_entity.id
_entity.type
_entity.pdbx_description
1 polymer ?
#
loop_
_entity_poly.entity_id
_entity_poly.type
_entity_poly.pdbx_seq_one_letter_code
_entity_poly.pdbx_strand_id
1 'polypeptide(L)'
;MTSFATRCLALAGLVTLSAPVLAAPLPSADAAGSQLVEAVTCKRHLTPAQFATLVKVLKPTELQAYDQLSDGDYALTTPLVVLGQPVNRLYLHDGDNGEDGIDSYTAYFSTAGIDQIAALAKIPRNEADDYTLENGGVKFPVLAITLDLDDTLWPFAPIGARIDQVLFDWMREHSPATAAMYPVAAMRELRERSFRDNPHLHFDLSALRRLTIQEALESSGASLDLLEPAYEVFYAARNQVECYPDALDALARIAARVPVAALSNGNADLERIGLAHHFSFQLGAREHGAAKPEASIFHAACDRLGVAPAQVLHVGDHVEMDVAGAMAAGLRGCWINREAATWNHPQLQPDLQFDTLTGLADWLDANLDAADADESRST
;
A
#
# COMPACT_ATOMS: atom_id res chain seq x y z
N MET A 1 35.67 28.05 -33.20
CA MET A 1 35.03 29.29 -33.71
C MET A 1 33.53 29.03 -33.70
N THR A 2 32.80 29.34 -32.62
CA THR A 2 32.05 30.62 -32.43
C THR A 2 31.18 30.93 -33.65
N SER A 3 29.87 31.17 -33.58
CA SER A 3 28.98 31.51 -32.47
C SER A 3 27.58 31.64 -33.08
N PHE A 4 26.54 31.16 -32.39
CA PHE A 4 25.35 31.99 -32.21
C PHE A 4 24.81 31.74 -30.79
N ALA A 5 25.16 32.67 -29.90
CA ALA A 5 24.58 32.81 -28.58
C ALA A 5 23.53 33.94 -28.64
N THR A 6 22.35 33.70 -28.07
CA THR A 6 21.54 34.71 -27.36
C THR A 6 20.69 33.93 -26.36
N ARG A 7 21.21 33.60 -25.17
CA ARG A 7 20.98 34.32 -23.90
C ARG A 7 19.50 34.67 -23.63
N CYS A 8 18.84 33.75 -22.93
CA CYS A 8 18.29 33.90 -21.57
C CYS A 8 17.45 35.14 -21.15
N LEU A 9 16.34 34.77 -20.47
CA LEU A 9 15.61 35.41 -19.36
C LEU A 9 14.47 36.42 -19.63
N ALA A 10 13.25 35.93 -19.33
CA ALA A 10 12.33 36.39 -18.28
C ALA A 10 11.32 37.56 -18.50
N LEU A 11 10.04 37.20 -18.29
CA LEU A 11 8.90 37.88 -17.63
C LEU A 11 8.22 39.13 -18.22
N ALA A 12 6.89 38.99 -18.45
CA ALA A 12 5.75 39.76 -17.87
C ALA A 12 4.57 39.73 -18.87
N GLY A 13 3.31 39.43 -18.57
CA GLY A 13 2.60 39.10 -17.34
C GLY A 13 1.10 39.08 -17.65
N LEU A 14 0.35 38.16 -17.06
CA LEU A 14 -1.05 38.36 -16.70
C LEU A 14 -1.38 37.37 -15.60
N VAL A 15 -1.54 37.95 -14.42
CA VAL A 15 -2.16 37.35 -13.24
C VAL A 15 -3.56 36.89 -13.64
N THR A 16 -3.84 35.60 -13.53
CA THR A 16 -5.11 35.09 -13.01
C THR A 16 -4.91 33.68 -12.47
N LEU A 17 -4.84 33.61 -11.14
CA LEU A 17 -5.24 32.50 -10.28
C LEU A 17 -4.81 31.09 -10.73
N SER A 18 -3.65 30.65 -10.30
CA SER A 18 -3.44 29.26 -9.93
C SER A 18 -2.47 29.23 -8.77
N ALA A 19 -2.89 28.59 -7.68
CA ALA A 19 -2.20 28.53 -6.40
C ALA A 19 -0.73 28.10 -6.59
N PRO A 20 0.20 28.51 -5.71
CA PRO A 20 1.52 27.91 -5.72
C PRO A 20 1.32 26.40 -5.53
N VAL A 21 1.81 25.60 -6.49
CA VAL A 21 2.27 24.26 -6.16
C VAL A 21 3.31 24.51 -5.08
N LEU A 22 2.92 24.30 -3.82
CA LEU A 22 3.85 24.26 -2.71
C LEU A 22 4.86 23.19 -3.10
N ALA A 23 6.04 23.61 -3.55
CA ALA A 23 7.19 22.72 -3.61
C ALA A 23 7.22 22.02 -2.25
N ALA A 24 7.08 20.70 -2.26
CA ALA A 24 7.02 19.93 -1.03
C ALA A 24 8.21 20.37 -0.16
N PRO A 25 7.99 20.67 1.14
CA PRO A 25 9.08 21.07 2.01
C PRO A 25 10.18 20.01 1.94
N LEU A 26 11.44 20.45 1.89
CA LEU A 26 12.58 19.53 1.93
C LEU A 26 12.43 18.61 3.15
N PRO A 27 12.69 17.30 3.00
CA PRO A 27 12.56 16.35 4.10
C PRO A 27 13.51 16.70 5.25
N SER A 28 13.19 16.22 6.46
CA SER A 28 14.15 16.25 7.57
C SER A 28 15.39 15.42 7.24
N ALA A 29 16.51 15.65 7.94
CA ALA A 29 17.72 14.86 7.75
C ALA A 29 17.48 13.35 7.98
N ASP A 30 16.66 13.01 8.97
CA ASP A 30 16.31 11.61 9.26
C ASP A 30 15.47 10.97 8.16
N ALA A 31 14.49 11.70 7.61
CA ALA A 31 13.68 11.23 6.49
C ALA A 31 14.51 11.10 5.21
N ALA A 32 15.40 12.06 4.93
CA ALA A 32 16.32 11.99 3.80
C ALA A 32 17.28 10.79 3.91
N GLY A 33 17.83 10.56 5.11
CA GLY A 33 18.67 9.40 5.38
C GLY A 33 17.93 8.08 5.14
N SER A 34 16.69 7.96 5.63
CA SER A 34 15.87 6.76 5.44
C SER A 34 15.61 6.46 3.96
N GLN A 35 15.22 7.47 3.18
CA GLN A 35 14.98 7.31 1.74
C GLN A 35 16.25 6.94 0.96
N LEU A 36 17.41 7.47 1.36
CA LEU A 36 18.70 7.11 0.76
C LEU A 36 19.08 5.66 1.09
N VAL A 37 18.84 5.18 2.32
CA VAL A 37 19.03 3.77 2.68
C VAL A 37 18.17 2.86 1.81
N GLU A 38 16.89 3.22 1.63
CA GLU A 38 15.98 2.47 0.76
C GLU A 38 16.48 2.45 -0.68
N ALA A 39 16.94 3.58 -1.21
CA ALA A 39 17.43 3.67 -2.58
C ALA A 39 18.68 2.79 -2.83
N VAL A 40 19.71 2.89 -1.97
CA VAL A 40 20.94 2.10 -2.12
C VAL A 40 20.75 0.61 -1.79
N THR A 41 19.61 0.25 -1.17
CA THR A 41 19.20 -1.15 -0.97
C THR A 41 18.13 -1.60 -1.96
N CYS A 42 17.93 -0.83 -3.04
CA CYS A 42 16.98 -1.08 -4.12
C CYS A 42 15.50 -1.18 -3.67
N LYS A 43 15.16 -0.71 -2.46
CA LYS A 43 13.79 -0.70 -1.92
C LYS A 43 12.97 0.51 -2.37
N ARG A 44 13.63 1.54 -2.92
CA ARG A 44 13.00 2.76 -3.43
C ARG A 44 13.69 3.16 -4.73
N HIS A 45 12.91 3.53 -5.74
CA HIS A 45 13.44 4.20 -6.91
C HIS A 45 13.54 5.71 -6.64
N LEU A 46 14.65 6.31 -7.05
CA LEU A 46 14.86 7.76 -7.07
C LEU A 46 15.35 8.13 -8.46
N THR A 47 15.09 9.35 -8.89
CA THR A 47 15.82 9.96 -10.02
C THR A 47 17.17 10.49 -9.54
N PRO A 48 18.17 10.70 -10.42
CA PRO A 48 19.45 11.34 -10.06
C PRO A 48 19.26 12.67 -9.33
N ALA A 49 18.31 13.50 -9.80
CA ALA A 49 17.98 14.78 -9.17
C ALA A 49 17.43 14.61 -7.74
N GLN A 50 16.51 13.66 -7.53
CA GLN A 50 15.98 13.37 -6.20
C GLN A 50 17.07 12.84 -5.26
N PHE A 51 17.88 11.90 -5.73
CA PHE A 51 19.00 11.36 -4.95
C PHE A 51 19.96 12.47 -4.53
N ALA A 52 20.39 13.32 -5.46
CA ALA A 52 21.26 14.44 -5.19
C ALA A 52 20.64 15.45 -4.20
N THR A 53 19.34 15.73 -4.32
CA THR A 53 18.63 16.60 -3.37
C THR A 53 18.63 16.01 -1.96
N LEU A 54 18.31 14.72 -1.81
CA LEU A 54 18.32 14.05 -0.50
C LEU A 54 19.72 14.02 0.10
N VAL A 55 20.74 13.73 -0.71
CA VAL A 55 22.14 13.76 -0.27
C VAL A 55 22.51 15.15 0.23
N LYS A 56 22.12 16.23 -0.47
CA LYS A 56 22.38 17.62 -0.03
C LYS A 56 21.72 17.97 1.31
N VAL A 57 20.56 17.40 1.63
CA VAL A 57 19.90 17.60 2.94
C VAL A 57 20.80 17.11 4.09
N LEU A 58 21.60 16.06 3.86
CA LEU A 58 22.55 15.53 4.85
C LEU A 58 23.82 16.39 5.02
N LYS A 59 23.96 17.49 4.27
CA LYS A 59 25.13 18.39 4.28
C LYS A 59 26.46 17.66 4.16
N PRO A 60 26.65 16.83 3.11
CA PRO A 60 27.87 16.09 2.86
C PRO A 60 29.01 17.02 2.46
N THR A 61 30.23 16.48 2.46
CA THR A 61 31.38 17.09 1.80
C THR A 61 31.47 16.53 0.38
N GLU A 62 31.39 17.39 -0.64
CA GLU A 62 31.63 16.98 -2.03
C GLU A 62 33.10 16.58 -2.20
N LEU A 63 33.33 15.41 -2.80
CA LEU A 63 34.66 14.95 -3.16
C LEU A 63 34.96 15.38 -4.60
N GLN A 64 36.14 15.97 -4.83
CA GLN A 64 36.54 16.35 -6.20
C GLN A 64 36.65 15.10 -7.08
N ALA A 65 35.92 15.10 -8.20
CA ALA A 65 35.96 14.02 -9.17
C ALA A 65 37.37 13.91 -9.81
N TYR A 66 37.81 12.66 -10.04
CA TYR A 66 39.07 12.34 -10.71
C TYR A 66 39.04 12.70 -12.22
N ASP A 67 37.83 12.87 -12.75
CA ASP A 67 37.46 13.28 -14.10
C ASP A 67 36.44 14.41 -13.96
N GLN A 68 36.62 15.54 -14.66
CA GLN A 68 35.74 16.72 -14.61
C GLN A 68 34.32 16.48 -15.16
N LEU A 69 33.94 15.23 -15.45
CA LEU A 69 32.65 14.82 -16.02
C LEU A 69 31.75 14.02 -15.05
N SER A 70 32.22 13.68 -13.85
CA SER A 70 31.48 12.84 -12.88
C SER A 70 30.97 13.67 -11.69
N ASP A 71 29.78 14.25 -11.80
CA ASP A 71 29.06 14.82 -10.65
C ASP A 71 28.42 13.70 -9.83
N GLY A 72 28.82 13.49 -8.58
CA GLY A 72 28.11 12.52 -7.73
C GLY A 72 28.83 11.90 -6.53
N ASP A 73 30.07 12.27 -6.20
CA ASP A 73 30.81 11.67 -5.09
C ASP A 73 30.70 12.49 -3.79
N TYR A 74 30.11 11.89 -2.76
CA TYR A 74 29.77 12.57 -1.52
C TYR A 74 30.33 11.83 -0.30
N ALA A 75 31.07 12.55 0.55
CA ALA A 75 31.47 12.08 1.87
C ALA A 75 30.49 12.55 2.95
N LEU A 76 29.98 11.62 3.74
CA LEU A 76 29.08 11.88 4.86
C LEU A 76 29.90 12.13 6.13
N THR A 77 29.68 13.27 6.78
CA THR A 77 30.30 13.62 8.08
C THR A 77 29.71 12.78 9.22
N THR A 78 28.43 12.41 9.11
CA THR A 78 27.77 11.45 9.98
C THR A 78 27.41 10.22 9.14
N PRO A 79 27.90 9.02 9.49
CA PRO A 79 27.63 7.83 8.69
C PRO A 79 26.14 7.52 8.60
N LEU A 80 25.69 7.13 7.41
CA LEU A 80 24.38 6.52 7.21
C LEU A 80 24.45 5.04 7.60
N VAL A 81 23.45 4.53 8.32
CA VAL A 81 23.41 3.11 8.69
C VAL A 81 22.63 2.34 7.63
N VAL A 82 23.35 1.55 6.82
CA VAL A 82 22.78 0.69 5.77
C VAL A 82 23.02 -0.76 6.18
N LEU A 83 21.97 -1.58 6.26
CA LEU A 83 22.07 -2.99 6.70
C LEU A 83 22.79 -3.17 8.05
N GLY A 84 22.64 -2.20 8.96
CA GLY A 84 23.33 -2.20 10.26
C GLY A 84 24.83 -1.87 10.19
N GLN A 85 25.34 -1.45 9.03
CA GLN A 85 26.74 -1.08 8.81
C GLN A 85 26.88 0.41 8.45
N PRO A 86 27.94 1.09 8.92
CA PRO A 86 28.18 2.49 8.62
C PRO A 86 28.69 2.72 7.18
N VAL A 87 27.96 3.53 6.44
CA VAL A 87 28.31 4.07 5.12
C VAL A 87 28.69 5.54 5.27
N ASN A 88 29.88 5.89 4.82
CA ASN A 88 30.43 7.24 4.91
C ASN A 88 30.67 7.89 3.54
N ARG A 89 30.43 7.16 2.44
CA ARG A 89 30.57 7.66 1.09
C ARG A 89 29.46 7.13 0.20
N LEU A 90 28.86 8.02 -0.56
CA LEU A 90 27.83 7.74 -1.55
C LEU A 90 28.33 8.24 -2.90
N TYR A 91 28.04 7.47 -3.95
CA TYR A 91 28.33 7.85 -5.32
C TYR A 91 27.07 7.75 -6.17
N LEU A 92 26.84 8.79 -6.96
CA LEU A 92 25.78 8.88 -7.96
C LEU A 92 26.42 8.81 -9.35
N HIS A 93 25.87 7.98 -10.21
CA HIS A 93 26.10 8.01 -11.65
C HIS A 93 24.80 8.35 -12.35
N ASP A 94 24.82 9.40 -13.17
CA ASP A 94 23.72 9.79 -14.04
C ASP A 94 23.94 9.17 -15.43
N GLY A 95 23.04 8.27 -15.82
CA GLY A 95 23.14 7.46 -17.03
C GLY A 95 23.15 8.28 -18.32
N ASP A 96 22.64 9.52 -18.30
CA ASP A 96 22.70 10.44 -19.44
C ASP A 96 24.14 10.87 -19.80
N ASN A 97 25.12 10.59 -18.92
CA ASN A 97 26.53 10.94 -19.07
C ASN A 97 27.48 9.72 -19.24
N GLY A 98 26.96 8.48 -19.24
CA GLY A 98 27.74 7.22 -19.22
C GLY A 98 27.74 6.40 -20.53
N GLU A 99 28.56 5.35 -20.61
CA GLU A 99 28.68 4.43 -21.78
C GLU A 99 27.50 3.43 -21.89
N ASP A 100 26.76 3.17 -20.80
CA ASP A 100 25.72 2.15 -20.70
C ASP A 100 24.29 2.70 -20.53
N GLY A 101 24.14 4.00 -20.27
CA GLY A 101 22.84 4.67 -20.18
C GLY A 101 22.05 4.37 -18.89
N ILE A 102 22.70 3.87 -17.83
CA ILE A 102 22.03 3.42 -16.61
C ILE A 102 22.37 4.32 -15.42
N ASP A 103 21.35 4.87 -14.76
CA ASP A 103 21.50 5.54 -13.47
C ASP A 103 21.93 4.55 -12.39
N SER A 104 22.97 4.89 -11.60
CA SER A 104 23.41 4.04 -10.49
C SER A 104 23.68 4.82 -9.20
N TYR A 105 23.35 4.18 -8.07
CA TYR A 105 23.58 4.69 -6.72
C TYR A 105 24.46 3.70 -5.96
N THR A 106 25.65 4.12 -5.57
CA THR A 106 26.63 3.26 -4.89
C THR A 106 26.88 3.74 -3.47
N ALA A 107 26.84 2.80 -2.51
CA ALA A 107 27.21 3.04 -1.12
C ALA A 107 28.52 2.31 -0.78
N TYR A 108 29.48 3.03 -0.19
CA TYR A 108 30.74 2.45 0.26
C TYR A 108 30.69 2.19 1.77
N PHE A 109 30.81 0.93 2.13
CA PHE A 109 30.85 0.48 3.52
C PHE A 109 32.27 0.63 4.08
N SER A 110 32.38 1.21 5.26
CA SER A 110 33.68 1.51 5.87
C SER A 110 34.31 0.32 6.62
N THR A 111 33.50 -0.66 7.02
CA THR A 111 33.92 -1.74 7.93
C THR A 111 33.56 -3.15 7.47
N ALA A 112 32.93 -3.31 6.31
CA ALA A 112 32.40 -4.59 5.85
C ALA A 112 32.82 -4.90 4.41
N GLY A 113 33.24 -6.13 4.16
CA GLY A 113 33.56 -6.65 2.83
C GLY A 113 32.31 -7.11 2.07
N ILE A 114 32.45 -7.32 0.75
CA ILE A 114 31.34 -7.68 -0.14
C ILE A 114 30.59 -8.95 0.31
N ASP A 115 31.29 -9.99 0.77
CA ASP A 115 30.67 -11.24 1.26
C ASP A 115 29.79 -11.01 2.49
N GLN A 116 30.22 -10.13 3.40
CA GLN A 116 29.49 -9.81 4.62
C GLN A 116 28.25 -8.97 4.31
N ILE A 117 28.37 -8.01 3.39
CA ILE A 117 27.24 -7.20 2.93
C ILE A 117 26.22 -8.07 2.19
N ALA A 118 26.68 -8.95 1.30
CA ALA A 118 25.82 -9.91 0.62
C ALA A 118 25.10 -10.84 1.61
N ALA A 119 25.78 -11.33 2.65
CA ALA A 119 25.17 -12.15 3.69
C ALA A 119 24.11 -11.38 4.49
N LEU A 120 24.39 -10.12 4.86
CA LEU A 120 23.43 -9.24 5.54
C LEU A 120 22.21 -8.91 4.66
N ALA A 121 22.44 -8.74 3.36
CA ALA A 121 21.39 -8.51 2.36
C ALA A 121 20.70 -9.79 1.89
N LYS A 122 21.17 -10.98 2.32
CA LYS A 122 20.72 -12.30 1.88
C LYS A 122 20.82 -12.54 0.35
N ILE A 123 21.86 -12.00 -0.28
CA ILE A 123 22.11 -12.14 -1.73
C ILE A 123 23.02 -13.37 -1.96
N PRO A 124 22.57 -14.41 -2.70
CA PRO A 124 23.41 -15.55 -3.05
C PRO A 124 24.42 -15.18 -4.16
N ARG A 125 25.49 -15.97 -4.30
CA ARG A 125 26.40 -15.86 -5.45
C ARG A 125 25.68 -16.35 -6.72
N ASN A 126 25.86 -15.64 -7.82
CA ASN A 126 25.35 -16.02 -9.14
C ASN A 126 26.30 -17.00 -9.87
N GLU A 127 25.92 -17.42 -11.08
CA GLU A 127 26.73 -18.37 -11.90
C GLU A 127 28.10 -17.81 -12.31
N ALA A 128 28.29 -16.49 -12.26
CA ALA A 128 29.55 -15.80 -12.55
C ALA A 128 30.43 -15.58 -11.30
N ASP A 129 30.06 -16.16 -10.15
CA ASP A 129 30.74 -16.01 -8.86
C ASP A 129 30.72 -14.56 -8.31
N ASP A 130 29.68 -13.79 -8.67
CA ASP A 130 29.45 -12.40 -8.25
C ASP A 130 28.15 -12.26 -7.43
N TYR A 131 27.97 -11.11 -6.78
CA TYR A 131 26.78 -10.74 -6.02
C TYR A 131 25.95 -9.73 -6.80
N THR A 132 24.97 -10.23 -7.53
CA THR A 132 23.97 -9.39 -8.20
C THR A 132 22.62 -9.64 -7.56
N LEU A 133 22.00 -8.58 -7.04
CA LEU A 133 20.58 -8.54 -6.76
C LEU A 133 19.93 -7.75 -7.87
N GLU A 134 19.49 -8.45 -8.92
CA GLU A 134 18.56 -7.85 -9.85
C GLU A 134 17.24 -7.69 -9.09
N ASN A 135 16.93 -6.45 -8.68
CA ASN A 135 15.52 -6.07 -8.59
C ASN A 135 14.99 -5.95 -10.01
N GLY A 136 14.92 -7.09 -10.70
CA GLY A 136 14.01 -7.30 -11.80
C GLY A 136 12.62 -7.20 -11.19
N GLY A 137 12.18 -5.96 -10.94
CA GLY A 137 10.83 -5.63 -10.55
C GLY A 137 9.97 -6.41 -11.51
N VAL A 138 9.15 -7.32 -10.98
CA VAL A 138 8.47 -8.28 -11.81
C VAL A 138 7.70 -7.46 -12.86
N LYS A 139 8.12 -7.52 -14.12
CA LYS A 139 7.49 -6.75 -15.19
C LYS A 139 6.26 -7.53 -15.61
N PHE A 140 5.20 -7.32 -14.85
CA PHE A 140 3.87 -7.72 -15.25
C PHE A 140 3.04 -6.47 -15.54
N PRO A 141 2.24 -6.50 -16.61
CA PRO A 141 1.32 -5.40 -16.86
C PRO A 141 0.30 -5.34 -15.72
N VAL A 142 0.15 -4.17 -15.11
CA VAL A 142 -0.94 -3.88 -14.18
C VAL A 142 -1.94 -2.99 -14.92
N LEU A 143 -3.05 -3.57 -15.35
CA LEU A 143 -4.10 -2.86 -16.08
C LEU A 143 -5.30 -2.51 -15.19
N ALA A 144 -5.42 -3.17 -14.03
CA ALA A 144 -6.42 -2.85 -13.02
C ALA A 144 -5.96 -3.28 -11.62
N ILE A 145 -6.57 -2.69 -10.60
CA ILE A 145 -6.36 -3.06 -9.21
C ILE A 145 -7.67 -3.50 -8.57
N THR A 146 -7.62 -4.58 -7.80
CA THR A 146 -8.66 -4.89 -6.81
C THR A 146 -8.08 -4.62 -5.42
N LEU A 147 -8.81 -3.88 -4.59
CA LEU A 147 -8.29 -3.34 -3.33
C LEU A 147 -9.16 -3.80 -2.16
N ASP A 148 -8.54 -4.42 -1.16
CA ASP A 148 -9.18 -4.65 0.13
C ASP A 148 -9.40 -3.32 0.91
N LEU A 149 -10.27 -3.34 1.91
CA LEU A 149 -10.72 -2.16 2.63
C LEU A 149 -10.25 -2.11 4.09
N ASP A 150 -10.68 -3.09 4.90
CA ASP A 150 -10.42 -3.11 6.34
C ASP A 150 -8.94 -3.47 6.58
N ASP A 151 -8.24 -2.74 7.44
CA ASP A 151 -6.79 -2.86 7.70
C ASP A 151 -5.85 -2.58 6.50
N THR A 152 -6.42 -2.37 5.31
CA THR A 152 -5.72 -1.86 4.11
C THR A 152 -5.84 -0.34 3.95
N LEU A 153 -7.07 0.20 3.90
CA LEU A 153 -7.35 1.65 3.77
C LEU A 153 -7.55 2.35 5.10
N TRP A 154 -8.08 1.65 6.10
CA TRP A 154 -8.31 2.15 7.46
C TRP A 154 -8.12 1.03 8.48
N PRO A 155 -7.71 1.33 9.72
CA PRO A 155 -7.60 0.32 10.77
C PRO A 155 -9.00 -0.12 11.24
N PHE A 156 -9.28 -1.42 11.25
CA PHE A 156 -10.57 -1.96 11.67
C PHE A 156 -10.70 -2.03 13.20
N ALA A 157 -9.62 -2.27 13.94
CA ALA A 157 -9.69 -2.47 15.40
C ALA A 157 -10.39 -1.31 16.16
N PRO A 158 -10.11 -0.02 15.88
CA PRO A 158 -10.84 1.10 16.49
C PRO A 158 -12.32 1.13 16.10
N ILE A 159 -12.64 0.76 14.85
CA ILE A 159 -14.02 0.66 14.35
C ILE A 159 -14.77 -0.44 15.12
N GLY A 160 -14.18 -1.63 15.26
CA GLY A 160 -14.74 -2.74 16.02
C GLY A 160 -15.05 -2.37 17.47
N ALA A 161 -14.12 -1.70 18.16
CA ALA A 161 -14.33 -1.23 19.53
C ALA A 161 -15.49 -0.22 19.63
N ARG A 162 -15.57 0.73 18.70
CA ARG A 162 -16.64 1.74 18.65
C ARG A 162 -18.01 1.12 18.35
N ILE A 163 -18.07 0.20 17.39
CA ILE A 163 -19.29 -0.53 17.05
C ILE A 163 -19.87 -1.24 18.28
N ASP A 164 -19.03 -1.97 19.02
CA ASP A 164 -19.47 -2.73 20.17
C ASP A 164 -20.04 -1.81 21.26
N GLN A 165 -19.39 -0.67 21.49
CA GLN A 165 -19.86 0.33 22.46
C GLN A 165 -21.17 0.99 22.02
N VAL A 166 -21.26 1.40 20.76
CA VAL A 166 -22.46 2.04 20.18
C VAL A 166 -23.68 1.12 20.25
N LEU A 167 -23.51 -0.16 19.90
CA LEU A 167 -24.60 -1.15 20.01
C LEU A 167 -25.01 -1.38 21.47
N PHE A 168 -24.03 -1.47 22.39
CA PHE A 168 -24.31 -1.63 23.81
C PHE A 168 -25.07 -0.44 24.40
N ASP A 169 -24.65 0.79 24.11
CA ASP A 169 -25.32 2.00 24.59
C ASP A 169 -26.74 2.12 24.03
N TRP A 170 -26.95 1.78 22.76
CA TRP A 170 -28.27 1.73 22.17
C TRP A 170 -29.17 0.69 22.87
N MET A 171 -28.65 -0.51 23.11
CA MET A 171 -29.38 -1.56 23.83
C MET A 171 -29.68 -1.14 25.27
N ARG A 172 -28.78 -0.44 25.96
CA ARG A 172 -29.00 0.03 27.33
C ARG A 172 -30.18 0.99 27.43
N GLU A 173 -30.45 1.77 26.40
CA GLU A 173 -31.59 2.68 26.31
C GLU A 173 -32.89 1.96 25.89
N HIS A 174 -32.82 1.10 24.86
CA HIS A 174 -34.02 0.55 24.20
C HIS A 174 -34.41 -0.85 24.69
N SER A 175 -33.47 -1.62 25.24
CA SER A 175 -33.69 -2.94 25.83
C SER A 175 -32.74 -3.19 27.02
N PRO A 176 -32.99 -2.56 28.18
CA PRO A 176 -32.11 -2.67 29.35
C PRO A 176 -31.88 -4.13 29.80
N ALA A 177 -32.86 -5.02 29.61
CA ALA A 177 -32.73 -6.44 29.87
C ALA A 177 -31.70 -7.12 28.95
N THR A 178 -31.71 -6.80 27.64
CA THR A 178 -30.70 -7.30 26.69
C THR A 178 -29.32 -6.78 27.05
N ALA A 179 -29.18 -5.49 27.36
CA ALA A 179 -27.89 -4.90 27.72
C ALA A 179 -27.32 -5.48 29.04
N ALA A 180 -28.17 -5.78 30.02
CA ALA A 180 -27.75 -6.40 31.26
C ALA A 180 -27.27 -7.85 31.07
N MET A 181 -27.94 -8.60 30.19
CA MET A 181 -27.58 -9.99 29.88
C MET A 181 -26.35 -10.08 28.95
N TYR A 182 -26.21 -9.13 28.03
CA TYR A 182 -25.14 -9.08 27.04
C TYR A 182 -24.36 -7.76 27.14
N PRO A 183 -23.55 -7.58 28.21
CA PRO A 183 -22.51 -6.56 28.19
C PRO A 183 -21.57 -6.78 27.01
N VAL A 184 -20.79 -5.77 26.62
CA VAL A 184 -19.89 -5.79 25.45
C VAL A 184 -19.12 -7.12 25.30
N ALA A 185 -18.53 -7.62 26.39
CA ALA A 185 -17.79 -8.89 26.37
C ALA A 185 -18.68 -10.09 25.99
N ALA A 186 -19.86 -10.22 26.60
CA ALA A 186 -20.80 -11.31 26.29
C ALA A 186 -21.41 -11.20 24.89
N MET A 187 -21.62 -9.97 24.38
CA MET A 187 -22.05 -9.76 22.99
C MET A 187 -20.96 -10.14 21.98
N ARG A 188 -19.68 -9.94 22.32
CA ARG A 188 -18.54 -10.42 21.50
C ARG A 188 -18.49 -11.95 21.47
N GLU A 189 -18.60 -12.59 22.64
CA GLU A 189 -18.66 -14.05 22.72
C GLU A 189 -19.84 -14.61 21.93
N LEU A 190 -21.01 -13.97 22.02
CA LEU A 190 -22.19 -14.35 21.24
C LEU A 190 -21.90 -14.27 19.74
N ARG A 191 -21.35 -13.15 19.26
CA ARG A 191 -20.97 -12.96 17.86
C ARG A 191 -19.99 -14.02 17.38
N GLU A 192 -18.97 -14.34 18.18
CA GLU A 192 -17.97 -15.37 17.84
C GLU A 192 -18.59 -16.77 17.75
N ARG A 193 -19.57 -17.08 18.61
CA ARG A 193 -20.37 -18.30 18.50
C ARG A 193 -21.24 -18.27 17.24
N SER A 194 -21.99 -17.20 17.00
CA SER A 194 -22.82 -17.06 15.80
C SER A 194 -22.01 -17.22 14.52
N PHE A 195 -20.79 -16.66 14.44
CA PHE A 195 -19.88 -16.87 13.30
C PHE A 195 -19.47 -18.34 13.18
N ARG A 196 -19.01 -18.96 14.26
CA ARG A 196 -18.53 -20.35 14.28
C ARG A 196 -19.60 -21.36 13.90
N ASP A 197 -20.83 -21.15 14.37
CA ASP A 197 -21.94 -22.07 14.21
C ASP A 197 -22.65 -21.92 12.86
N ASN A 198 -22.37 -20.83 12.12
CA ASN A 198 -22.99 -20.52 10.83
C ASN A 198 -21.96 -20.32 9.70
N PRO A 199 -21.15 -21.34 9.35
CA PRO A 199 -20.16 -21.24 8.27
C PRO A 199 -20.78 -20.92 6.90
N HIS A 200 -22.03 -21.34 6.68
CA HIS A 200 -22.80 -21.01 5.47
C HIS A 200 -23.17 -19.53 5.33
N LEU A 201 -22.87 -18.69 6.33
CA LEU A 201 -23.09 -17.24 6.30
C LEU A 201 -21.78 -16.44 6.36
N HIS A 202 -20.61 -17.08 6.26
CA HIS A 202 -19.31 -16.36 6.32
C HIS A 202 -19.14 -15.33 5.21
N PHE A 203 -19.86 -15.48 4.09
CA PHE A 203 -19.92 -14.48 3.02
C PHE A 203 -20.90 -13.32 3.30
N ASP A 204 -21.79 -13.42 4.30
CA ASP A 204 -22.76 -12.38 4.67
C ASP A 204 -22.64 -12.00 6.16
N LEU A 205 -21.62 -11.18 6.46
CA LEU A 205 -21.39 -10.66 7.82
C LEU A 205 -22.56 -9.80 8.35
N SER A 206 -23.37 -9.24 7.46
CA SER A 206 -24.58 -8.50 7.83
C SER A 206 -25.68 -9.43 8.32
N ALA A 207 -25.86 -10.59 7.69
CA ALA A 207 -26.76 -11.65 8.18
C ALA A 207 -26.28 -12.19 9.54
N LEU A 208 -24.98 -12.47 9.68
CA LEU A 208 -24.41 -12.91 10.97
C LEU A 208 -24.61 -11.89 12.09
N ARG A 209 -24.47 -10.59 11.79
CA ARG A 209 -24.73 -9.54 12.78
C ARG A 209 -26.20 -9.49 13.19
N ARG A 210 -27.14 -9.60 12.24
CA ARG A 210 -28.57 -9.70 12.54
C ARG A 210 -28.88 -10.92 13.38
N LEU A 211 -28.33 -12.08 13.03
CA LEU A 211 -28.51 -13.32 13.80
C LEU A 211 -28.04 -13.17 15.25
N THR A 212 -26.87 -12.55 15.44
CA THR A 212 -26.33 -12.26 16.79
C THR A 212 -27.29 -11.37 17.59
N ILE A 213 -27.79 -10.30 16.99
CA ILE A 213 -28.72 -9.37 17.66
C ILE A 213 -30.06 -10.06 17.96
N GLN A 214 -30.58 -10.84 17.02
CA GLN A 214 -31.82 -11.61 17.18
C GLN A 214 -31.70 -12.57 18.36
N GLU A 215 -30.63 -13.37 18.43
CA GLU A 215 -30.41 -14.31 19.53
C GLU A 215 -30.34 -13.60 20.90
N ALA A 216 -29.69 -12.44 20.96
CA ALA A 216 -29.62 -11.65 22.19
C ALA A 216 -31.00 -11.11 22.63
N LEU A 217 -31.81 -10.64 21.68
CA LEU A 217 -33.16 -10.14 21.95
C LEU A 217 -34.08 -11.28 22.41
N GLU A 218 -34.08 -12.43 21.72
CA GLU A 218 -34.88 -13.59 22.07
C GLU A 218 -34.51 -14.14 23.46
N SER A 219 -33.21 -14.31 23.72
CA SER A 219 -32.71 -14.87 24.98
C SER A 219 -33.03 -13.99 26.20
N SER A 220 -33.14 -12.68 25.99
CA SER A 220 -33.51 -11.72 27.03
C SER A 220 -35.02 -11.45 27.11
N GLY A 221 -35.82 -12.03 26.21
CA GLY A 221 -37.27 -11.81 26.13
C GLY A 221 -37.68 -10.43 25.57
N ALA A 222 -36.79 -9.75 24.85
CA ALA A 222 -37.06 -8.46 24.23
C ALA A 222 -37.81 -8.57 22.90
N SER A 223 -38.46 -7.49 22.44
CA SER A 223 -39.14 -7.47 21.14
C SER A 223 -38.15 -7.53 19.98
N LEU A 224 -38.45 -8.36 18.97
CA LEU A 224 -37.71 -8.41 17.71
C LEU A 224 -37.88 -7.18 16.83
N ASP A 225 -38.84 -6.29 17.14
CA ASP A 225 -38.96 -4.99 16.47
C ASP A 225 -37.72 -4.11 16.67
N LEU A 226 -36.89 -4.43 17.67
CA LEU A 226 -35.62 -3.76 17.95
C LEU A 226 -34.45 -4.24 17.08
N LEU A 227 -34.61 -5.35 16.34
CA LEU A 227 -33.53 -5.97 15.55
C LEU A 227 -32.96 -5.02 14.49
N GLU A 228 -33.80 -4.53 13.58
CA GLU A 228 -33.34 -3.66 12.49
C GLU A 228 -32.86 -2.29 13.00
N PRO A 229 -33.54 -1.61 13.95
CA PRO A 229 -33.00 -0.40 14.56
C PRO A 229 -31.62 -0.58 15.21
N ALA A 230 -31.40 -1.69 15.94
CA ALA A 230 -30.10 -2.02 16.50
C ALA A 230 -29.04 -2.27 15.42
N TYR A 231 -29.42 -3.02 14.37
CA TYR A 231 -28.55 -3.27 13.22
C TYR A 231 -28.17 -1.96 12.51
N GLU A 232 -29.10 -1.03 12.31
CA GLU A 232 -28.82 0.25 11.65
C GLU A 232 -27.85 1.13 12.44
N VAL A 233 -27.95 1.12 13.77
CA VAL A 233 -27.00 1.85 14.63
C VAL A 233 -25.61 1.20 14.60
N PHE A 234 -25.53 -0.14 14.60
CA PHE A 234 -24.29 -0.87 14.31
C PHE A 234 -23.72 -0.48 12.94
N TYR A 235 -24.55 -0.50 11.89
CA TYR A 235 -24.15 -0.32 10.49
C TYR A 235 -23.71 1.12 10.23
N ALA A 236 -24.34 2.08 10.90
CA ALA A 236 -23.90 3.47 10.94
C ALA A 236 -22.51 3.61 11.54
N ALA A 237 -22.27 3.01 12.71
CA ALA A 237 -20.97 3.05 13.34
C ALA A 237 -19.89 2.38 12.47
N ARG A 238 -20.20 1.22 11.87
CA ARG A 238 -19.29 0.48 10.99
C ARG A 238 -18.84 1.27 9.76
N ASN A 239 -19.63 2.23 9.29
CA ASN A 239 -19.31 3.04 8.11
C ASN A 239 -18.78 4.44 8.45
N GLN A 240 -18.49 4.73 9.71
CA GLN A 240 -17.69 5.90 10.09
C GLN A 240 -16.22 5.45 10.12
N VAL A 241 -15.46 5.77 9.08
CA VAL A 241 -14.08 5.33 8.95
C VAL A 241 -13.12 6.51 9.03
N GLU A 242 -11.94 6.27 9.56
CA GLU A 242 -10.79 7.18 9.48
C GLU A 242 -9.69 6.42 8.75
N CYS A 243 -9.31 6.89 7.56
CA CYS A 243 -8.30 6.24 6.74
C CYS A 243 -6.91 6.41 7.34
N TYR A 244 -5.99 5.51 6.98
CA TYR A 244 -4.58 5.73 7.27
C TYR A 244 -4.10 7.05 6.64
N PRO A 245 -3.12 7.75 7.25
CA PRO A 245 -2.68 9.07 6.78
C PRO A 245 -2.23 9.11 5.31
N ASP A 246 -1.73 7.99 4.78
CA ASP A 246 -1.26 7.85 3.39
C ASP A 246 -2.36 7.44 2.39
N ALA A 247 -3.47 6.88 2.88
CA ALA A 247 -4.36 6.07 2.07
C ALA A 247 -5.16 6.87 1.04
N LEU A 248 -5.71 8.04 1.41
CA LEU A 248 -6.59 8.80 0.51
C LEU A 248 -5.83 9.42 -0.68
N ASP A 249 -4.68 10.04 -0.40
CA ASP A 249 -3.85 10.64 -1.45
C ASP A 249 -3.28 9.55 -2.38
N ALA A 250 -2.84 8.41 -1.82
CA ALA A 250 -2.39 7.27 -2.60
C ALA A 250 -3.51 6.67 -3.45
N LEU A 251 -4.70 6.44 -2.88
CA LEU A 251 -5.85 5.90 -3.60
C LEU A 251 -6.25 6.82 -4.76
N ALA A 252 -6.27 8.13 -4.56
CA ALA A 252 -6.55 9.09 -5.61
C ALA A 252 -5.52 9.03 -6.75
N ARG A 253 -4.22 8.92 -6.41
CA ARG A 253 -3.13 8.75 -7.40
C ARG A 253 -3.29 7.44 -8.18
N ILE A 254 -3.52 6.33 -7.49
CA ILE A 254 -3.68 5.01 -8.10
C ILE A 254 -4.88 4.98 -9.04
N ALA A 255 -6.04 5.50 -8.60
CA ALA A 255 -7.26 5.57 -9.39
C ALA A 255 -7.16 6.49 -10.62
N ALA A 256 -6.21 7.44 -10.62
CA ALA A 256 -5.91 8.26 -11.79
C ALA A 256 -5.09 7.52 -12.86
N ARG A 257 -4.47 6.39 -12.52
CA ARG A 257 -3.58 5.61 -13.39
C ARG A 257 -4.25 4.35 -13.95
N VAL A 258 -4.99 3.62 -13.11
CA VAL A 258 -5.68 2.38 -13.48
C VAL A 258 -7.06 2.29 -12.82
N PRO A 259 -8.04 1.58 -13.40
CA PRO A 259 -9.31 1.30 -12.73
C PRO A 259 -9.07 0.50 -11.44
N VAL A 260 -9.68 0.98 -10.35
CA VAL A 260 -9.63 0.34 -9.03
C VAL A 260 -11.01 -0.19 -8.67
N ALA A 261 -11.12 -1.45 -8.26
CA ALA A 261 -12.34 -2.04 -7.71
C ALA A 261 -12.15 -2.39 -6.23
N ALA A 262 -13.11 -2.06 -5.38
CA ALA A 262 -13.10 -2.50 -4.00
C ALA A 262 -13.57 -3.96 -3.91
N LEU A 263 -12.78 -4.81 -3.26
CA LEU A 263 -13.05 -6.25 -3.12
C LEU A 263 -12.92 -6.65 -1.64
N SER A 264 -14.05 -6.80 -0.95
CA SER A 264 -14.07 -6.96 0.52
C SER A 264 -14.98 -8.09 1.00
N ASN A 265 -14.54 -8.79 2.05
CA ASN A 265 -15.39 -9.72 2.80
C ASN A 265 -16.25 -9.01 3.86
N GLY A 266 -15.93 -7.74 4.15
CA GLY A 266 -16.64 -6.90 5.10
C GLY A 266 -18.00 -6.42 4.57
N ASN A 267 -18.61 -5.51 5.34
CA ASN A 267 -19.87 -4.85 4.99
C ASN A 267 -19.74 -3.32 4.96
N ALA A 268 -18.54 -2.82 4.59
CA ALA A 268 -18.35 -1.41 4.28
C ALA A 268 -19.28 -0.97 3.15
N ASP A 269 -19.74 0.26 3.22
CA ASP A 269 -20.54 0.94 2.21
C ASP A 269 -19.78 2.20 1.78
N LEU A 270 -19.16 2.13 0.61
CA LEU A 270 -18.32 3.21 0.11
C LEU A 270 -19.10 4.48 -0.24
N GLU A 271 -20.39 4.38 -0.55
CA GLU A 271 -21.26 5.54 -0.78
C GLU A 271 -21.49 6.27 0.53
N ARG A 272 -21.83 5.53 1.58
CA ARG A 272 -22.02 6.08 2.93
C ARG A 272 -20.75 6.67 3.52
N ILE A 273 -19.62 6.03 3.25
CA ILE A 273 -18.29 6.48 3.67
C ILE A 273 -17.84 7.72 2.86
N GLY A 274 -18.35 7.89 1.64
CA GLY A 274 -17.99 9.01 0.75
C GLY A 274 -16.74 8.75 -0.12
N LEU A 275 -16.32 7.49 -0.26
CA LEU A 275 -15.12 7.09 -1.03
C LEU A 275 -15.45 6.35 -2.34
N ALA A 276 -16.73 6.10 -2.64
CA ALA A 276 -17.16 5.38 -3.84
C ALA A 276 -16.59 5.96 -5.15
N HIS A 277 -16.39 7.28 -5.20
CA HIS A 277 -15.89 7.99 -6.37
C HIS A 277 -14.45 7.64 -6.77
N HIS A 278 -13.66 7.00 -5.91
CA HIS A 278 -12.33 6.48 -6.24
C HIS A 278 -12.36 5.10 -6.90
N PHE A 279 -13.51 4.43 -6.90
CA PHE A 279 -13.63 3.05 -7.36
C PHE A 279 -14.51 2.97 -8.60
N SER A 280 -14.13 2.12 -9.54
CA SER A 280 -14.98 1.74 -10.67
C SER A 280 -16.23 1.00 -10.18
N PHE A 281 -16.09 0.19 -9.14
CA PHE A 281 -17.19 -0.45 -8.41
C PHE A 281 -16.71 -1.03 -7.08
N GLN A 282 -17.67 -1.40 -6.24
CA GLN A 282 -17.48 -2.27 -5.08
C GLN A 282 -18.06 -3.65 -5.38
N LEU A 283 -17.35 -4.71 -4.99
CA LEU A 283 -17.84 -6.09 -4.96
C LEU A 283 -17.59 -6.67 -3.57
N GLY A 284 -18.69 -6.96 -2.86
CA GLY A 284 -18.64 -7.58 -1.53
C GLY A 284 -18.95 -9.07 -1.56
N ALA A 285 -18.42 -9.82 -0.60
CA ALA A 285 -18.70 -11.26 -0.46
C ALA A 285 -20.21 -11.59 -0.42
N ARG A 286 -21.02 -10.69 0.17
CA ARG A 286 -22.48 -10.83 0.23
C ARG A 286 -23.15 -10.75 -1.13
N GLU A 287 -22.72 -9.80 -1.96
CA GLU A 287 -23.27 -9.59 -3.31
C GLU A 287 -22.90 -10.76 -4.22
N HIS A 288 -21.68 -11.28 -4.08
CA HIS A 288 -21.17 -12.37 -4.90
C HIS A 288 -21.65 -13.76 -4.45
N GLY A 289 -21.80 -13.98 -3.14
CA GLY A 289 -22.16 -15.27 -2.54
C GLY A 289 -20.98 -16.17 -2.16
N ALA A 290 -19.75 -15.68 -2.30
CA ALA A 290 -18.52 -16.32 -1.85
C ALA A 290 -17.53 -15.26 -1.37
N ALA A 291 -16.63 -15.63 -0.46
CA ALA A 291 -15.70 -14.71 0.19
C ALA A 291 -14.26 -15.01 -0.23
N LYS A 292 -13.38 -14.01 -0.18
CA LYS A 292 -11.93 -14.25 -0.23
C LYS A 292 -11.56 -15.28 0.86
N PRO A 293 -10.69 -16.28 0.59
CA PRO A 293 -9.80 -16.44 -0.55
C PRO A 293 -10.39 -17.26 -1.73
N GLU A 294 -11.70 -17.47 -1.81
CA GLU A 294 -12.28 -18.25 -2.91
C GLU A 294 -12.03 -17.57 -4.27
N ALA A 295 -11.48 -18.31 -5.24
CA ALA A 295 -11.09 -17.77 -6.54
C ALA A 295 -12.24 -17.06 -7.29
N SER A 296 -13.48 -17.51 -7.08
CA SER A 296 -14.66 -17.00 -7.81
C SER A 296 -14.90 -15.51 -7.60
N ILE A 297 -14.62 -14.95 -6.40
CA ILE A 297 -14.85 -13.52 -6.12
C ILE A 297 -13.81 -12.66 -6.84
N PHE A 298 -12.55 -13.14 -6.94
CA PHE A 298 -11.50 -12.47 -7.68
C PHE A 298 -11.79 -12.49 -9.19
N HIS A 299 -12.24 -13.64 -9.72
CA HIS A 299 -12.62 -13.77 -11.13
C HIS A 299 -13.82 -12.88 -11.48
N ALA A 300 -14.83 -12.80 -10.61
CA ALA A 300 -15.97 -11.89 -10.82
C ALA A 300 -15.54 -10.42 -10.87
N ALA A 301 -14.56 -10.02 -10.04
CA ALA A 301 -13.99 -8.68 -10.12
C ALA A 301 -13.22 -8.46 -11.44
N CYS A 302 -12.41 -9.43 -11.88
CA CYS A 302 -11.69 -9.38 -13.16
C CYS A 302 -12.65 -9.26 -14.36
N ASP A 303 -13.71 -10.08 -14.37
CA ASP A 303 -14.73 -10.08 -15.41
C ASP A 303 -15.45 -8.72 -15.50
N ARG A 304 -15.78 -8.11 -14.34
CA ARG A 304 -16.43 -6.80 -14.29
C ARG A 304 -15.48 -5.66 -14.67
N LEU A 305 -14.18 -5.80 -14.42
CA LEU A 305 -13.13 -4.89 -14.90
C LEU A 305 -12.85 -5.08 -16.40
N GLY A 306 -13.16 -6.25 -16.97
CA GLY A 306 -12.81 -6.60 -18.35
C GLY A 306 -11.31 -6.86 -18.55
N VAL A 307 -10.60 -7.28 -17.50
CA VAL A 307 -9.14 -7.47 -17.50
C VAL A 307 -8.80 -8.91 -17.12
N ALA A 308 -7.85 -9.52 -17.81
CA ALA A 308 -7.43 -10.90 -17.52
C ALA A 308 -6.79 -10.99 -16.12
N PRO A 309 -7.01 -12.07 -15.35
CA PRO A 309 -6.47 -12.21 -13.98
C PRO A 309 -4.99 -11.86 -13.84
N ALA A 310 -4.13 -12.35 -14.74
CA ALA A 310 -2.69 -12.11 -14.72
C ALA A 310 -2.27 -10.63 -14.87
N GLN A 311 -3.20 -9.75 -15.27
CA GLN A 311 -3.00 -8.31 -15.45
C GLN A 311 -3.69 -7.48 -14.35
N VAL A 312 -4.34 -8.13 -13.38
CA VAL A 312 -4.96 -7.51 -12.21
C VAL A 312 -4.08 -7.70 -10.99
N LEU A 313 -3.75 -6.61 -10.31
CA LEU A 313 -3.08 -6.65 -9.02
C LEU A 313 -4.12 -6.57 -7.89
N HIS A 314 -4.21 -7.61 -7.07
CA HIS A 314 -4.94 -7.55 -5.82
C HIS A 314 -4.06 -6.98 -4.71
N VAL A 315 -4.57 -6.01 -3.97
CA VAL A 315 -3.85 -5.29 -2.91
C VAL A 315 -4.63 -5.48 -1.60
N GLY A 316 -3.97 -6.02 -0.59
CA GLY A 316 -4.55 -6.19 0.74
C GLY A 316 -3.50 -6.46 1.83
N ASP A 317 -3.93 -6.48 3.09
CA ASP A 317 -3.06 -6.70 4.25
C ASP A 317 -3.01 -8.18 4.65
N HIS A 318 -4.06 -8.96 4.39
CA HIS A 318 -4.20 -10.30 4.92
C HIS A 318 -3.52 -11.34 4.00
N VAL A 319 -2.52 -12.04 4.55
CA VAL A 319 -1.70 -13.03 3.82
C VAL A 319 -2.54 -14.06 3.07
N GLU A 320 -3.43 -14.78 3.76
CA GLU A 320 -4.24 -15.85 3.15
C GLU A 320 -5.40 -15.31 2.30
N MET A 321 -6.22 -14.43 2.90
CA MET A 321 -7.47 -13.96 2.29
C MET A 321 -7.20 -13.12 1.04
N ASP A 322 -6.26 -12.19 1.12
CA ASP A 322 -6.02 -11.24 0.03
C ASP A 322 -4.95 -11.78 -0.91
N VAL A 323 -3.73 -11.90 -0.41
CA VAL A 323 -2.56 -12.05 -1.27
C VAL A 323 -2.46 -13.47 -1.83
N ALA A 324 -2.42 -14.49 -0.97
CA ALA A 324 -2.34 -15.88 -1.39
C ALA A 324 -3.61 -16.32 -2.15
N GLY A 325 -4.79 -15.89 -1.69
CA GLY A 325 -6.06 -16.13 -2.37
C GLY A 325 -6.10 -15.58 -3.80
N ALA A 326 -5.68 -14.32 -3.99
CA ALA A 326 -5.61 -13.72 -5.32
C ALA A 326 -4.59 -14.43 -6.22
N MET A 327 -3.40 -14.74 -5.71
CA MET A 327 -2.37 -15.45 -6.46
C MET A 327 -2.81 -16.86 -6.87
N ALA A 328 -3.48 -17.59 -5.96
CA ALA A 328 -4.07 -18.89 -6.26
C ALA A 328 -5.18 -18.81 -7.32
N ALA A 329 -5.87 -17.67 -7.41
CA ALA A 329 -6.84 -17.37 -8.46
C ALA A 329 -6.19 -16.90 -9.78
N GLY A 330 -4.87 -16.78 -9.85
CA GLY A 330 -4.13 -16.35 -11.05
C GLY A 330 -3.98 -14.84 -11.21
N LEU A 331 -4.33 -14.06 -10.18
CA LEU A 331 -4.04 -12.63 -10.11
C LEU A 331 -2.61 -12.40 -9.61
N ARG A 332 -2.17 -11.14 -9.68
CA ARG A 332 -0.96 -10.69 -8.99
C ARG A 332 -1.31 -10.26 -7.57
N GLY A 333 -0.43 -10.52 -6.61
CA GLY A 333 -0.65 -10.22 -5.19
C GLY A 333 0.29 -9.15 -4.65
N CYS A 334 -0.26 -8.05 -4.14
CA CYS A 334 0.48 -7.02 -3.42
C CYS A 334 0.11 -7.04 -1.94
N TRP A 335 1.12 -7.17 -1.09
CA TRP A 335 0.95 -7.15 0.36
C TRP A 335 1.23 -5.77 0.95
N ILE A 336 0.23 -5.18 1.61
CA ILE A 336 0.39 -3.96 2.40
C ILE A 336 0.70 -4.34 3.86
N ASN A 337 1.98 -4.42 4.18
CA ASN A 337 2.51 -4.84 5.47
C ASN A 337 2.77 -3.64 6.41
N ARG A 338 1.71 -3.03 6.91
CA ARG A 338 1.79 -1.83 7.77
C ARG A 338 2.48 -2.12 9.12
N GLU A 339 2.43 -3.36 9.60
CA GLU A 339 2.92 -3.75 10.92
C GLU A 339 4.33 -4.38 10.91
N ALA A 340 5.00 -4.40 9.75
CA ALA A 340 6.27 -5.11 9.56
C ALA A 340 6.20 -6.58 10.02
N ALA A 341 5.04 -7.22 9.82
CA ALA A 341 4.81 -8.62 10.10
C ALA A 341 5.72 -9.50 9.24
N THR A 342 5.96 -10.72 9.70
CA THR A 342 6.68 -11.72 8.91
C THR A 342 5.72 -12.41 7.97
N TRP A 343 6.04 -12.44 6.68
CA TRP A 343 5.31 -13.25 5.71
C TRP A 343 5.38 -14.73 6.10
N ASN A 344 4.22 -15.37 6.30
CA ASN A 344 4.13 -16.71 6.87
C ASN A 344 3.49 -17.76 5.93
N HIS A 345 3.20 -17.42 4.67
CA HIS A 345 2.72 -18.40 3.71
C HIS A 345 3.85 -19.33 3.26
N PRO A 346 3.68 -20.67 3.29
CA PRO A 346 4.78 -21.62 3.13
C PRO A 346 5.31 -21.75 1.70
N GLN A 347 4.48 -21.43 0.68
CA GLN A 347 4.76 -21.79 -0.72
C GLN A 347 4.74 -20.62 -1.69
N LEU A 348 4.19 -19.47 -1.27
CA LEU A 348 3.97 -18.31 -2.12
C LEU A 348 4.72 -17.13 -1.53
N GLN A 349 5.15 -16.21 -2.37
CA GLN A 349 5.68 -14.91 -2.00
C GLN A 349 4.81 -13.85 -2.67
N PRO A 350 4.51 -12.72 -2.01
CA PRO A 350 3.80 -11.64 -2.68
C PRO A 350 4.62 -11.16 -3.88
N ASP A 351 3.93 -10.78 -4.95
CA ASP A 351 4.57 -10.19 -6.12
C ASP A 351 5.15 -8.81 -5.83
N LEU A 352 4.46 -8.06 -4.96
CA LEU A 352 4.87 -6.75 -4.46
C LEU A 352 4.58 -6.67 -2.97
N GLN A 353 5.41 -5.92 -2.24
CA GLN A 353 5.18 -5.64 -0.83
C GLN A 353 5.54 -4.18 -0.53
N PHE A 354 4.65 -3.50 0.18
CA PHE A 354 4.87 -2.15 0.69
C PHE A 354 4.37 -2.04 2.13
N ASP A 355 4.87 -1.07 2.88
CA ASP A 355 4.36 -0.72 4.21
C ASP A 355 3.21 0.31 4.16
N THR A 356 3.03 0.94 3.01
CA THR A 356 2.09 2.04 2.76
C THR A 356 1.51 1.94 1.35
N LEU A 357 0.31 2.51 1.16
CA LEU A 357 -0.29 2.68 -0.16
C LEU A 357 0.46 3.74 -0.97
N THR A 358 1.09 4.72 -0.31
CA THR A 358 1.99 5.66 -1.00
C THR A 358 3.15 4.93 -1.67
N GLY A 359 3.76 3.94 -1.01
CA GLY A 359 4.81 3.12 -1.62
C GLY A 359 4.35 2.40 -2.89
N LEU A 360 3.12 1.85 -2.87
CA LEU A 360 2.51 1.26 -4.06
C LEU A 360 2.24 2.31 -5.16
N ALA A 361 1.71 3.48 -4.81
CA ALA A 361 1.47 4.56 -5.76
C ALA A 361 2.76 5.04 -6.43
N ASP A 362 3.83 5.24 -5.65
CA ASP A 362 5.15 5.60 -6.15
C ASP A 362 5.71 4.54 -7.12
N TRP A 363 5.50 3.26 -6.80
CA TRP A 363 5.88 2.16 -7.69
C TRP A 363 5.10 2.18 -9.00
N LEU A 364 3.77 2.39 -8.97
CA LEU A 364 2.94 2.44 -10.17
C LEU A 364 3.31 3.62 -11.07
N ASP A 365 3.59 4.79 -10.49
CA ASP A 365 4.03 5.97 -11.24
C ASP A 365 5.36 5.69 -11.96
N ALA A 366 6.31 5.03 -11.29
CA ALA A 366 7.60 4.69 -11.91
C ALA A 366 7.52 3.58 -12.97
N ASN A 367 6.59 2.63 -12.85
CA ASN A 367 6.58 1.41 -13.67
C ASN A 367 5.54 1.40 -14.79
N LEU A 368 4.46 2.19 -14.68
CA LEU A 368 3.45 2.25 -15.76
C LEU A 368 3.86 3.21 -16.88
N ASP A 369 4.52 4.34 -16.60
CA ASP A 369 4.98 5.26 -17.65
C ASP A 369 6.14 4.68 -18.50
N ALA A 370 6.90 3.73 -17.93
CA ALA A 370 7.98 3.05 -18.65
C ALA A 370 7.48 2.05 -19.70
N ALA A 371 6.23 1.57 -19.60
CA ALA A 371 5.65 0.62 -20.56
C ALA A 371 5.24 1.31 -21.87
N ASP A 372 4.71 2.54 -21.80
CA ASP A 372 4.34 3.33 -22.98
C ASP A 372 5.57 3.79 -23.81
N ALA A 373 6.72 3.94 -23.15
CA ALA A 373 7.98 4.31 -23.82
C ALA A 373 8.61 3.17 -24.64
N ASP A 374 8.32 1.91 -24.30
CA ASP A 374 8.89 0.73 -24.97
C ASP A 374 8.07 0.31 -26.21
N GLU A 375 6.73 0.49 -26.17
CA GLU A 375 5.87 0.26 -27.35
C GLU A 375 6.15 1.29 -28.46
N SER A 376 6.49 2.54 -28.13
CA SER A 376 6.83 3.58 -29.12
C SER A 376 8.23 3.44 -29.73
N ARG A 377 9.09 2.58 -29.18
CA ARG A 377 10.42 2.26 -29.74
C ARG A 377 10.43 1.01 -30.60
N SER A 378 9.33 0.26 -30.63
CA SER A 378 9.20 -1.00 -31.38
C SER A 378 8.35 -0.89 -32.67
N THR A 379 7.97 0.32 -33.10
CA THR A 379 7.23 0.56 -34.36
C THR A 379 8.06 1.25 -35.44
#